data_AF-A0A1F9KY10-F1
#
_entry.id   AF-A0A1F9KY10-F1
#
_cell.length_a   1.000
_cell.length_b   1.000
_cell.length_c   1.000
_cell.angle_alpha   90.00
_cell.angle_beta   90.00
_cell.angle_gamma   90.00
#
_symmetry.space_group_name_H-M   'P 1'
#
loop_
_entity.id
_entity.type
_entity.pdbx_description
1 polymer ?
#
loop_
_entity_poly.entity_id
_entity_poly.type
_entity_poly.pdbx_seq_one_letter_code
_entity_poly.pdbx_strand_id
1 'polypeptide(L)'
;MPAPELLKEGGRQMTICNACRYCEGYCAVFPAMEQRRIFTKADLAYLANLCFDCRDCYYACQYAPPHEFGVNIPKLMAELRTETYREFTWPAMLSGLFKRSGLGACLITGAALIVLLFLVLLFMGRDVLLTTHIAAGAFYRVVPYAAMTVPPLIIALYGLTVFLIGAVRFWRETGGGLSTLLDGGALWRATRDAFGLTYMKGGGAGCDYPGASFSQSRRWLHHLVFYGFLLDLASTSVAAFYHHFLAWQAPYPLLSWPVVLGTVGGVGLLIGAGGLLYLKWKSDRDPSAARMLSMDVAFLVLLFLTSLTGLLLLALRETAVMGALLIVHLAMVAGLFITLPYGKFAHVVYRYAALVRYAIEQRRMESGAR
;
A
#
# COMPACT_ATOMS: atom_id res chain seq x y z
N MET A 1 15.68 -13.17 6.79
CA MET A 1 15.21 -14.56 6.75
C MET A 1 14.04 -14.72 7.71
N PRO A 2 12.94 -15.35 7.27
CA PRO A 2 11.86 -15.77 8.16
C PRO A 2 12.41 -16.74 9.21
N ALA A 3 11.78 -16.80 10.39
CA ALA A 3 12.18 -17.78 11.39
C ALA A 3 12.01 -19.20 10.82
N PRO A 4 12.95 -20.13 11.04
CA PRO A 4 12.84 -21.52 10.54
C PRO A 4 11.51 -22.19 10.91
N GLU A 5 11.00 -21.90 12.11
CA GLU A 5 9.70 -22.38 12.59
C GLU A 5 8.52 -21.88 11.73
N LEU A 6 8.55 -20.63 11.25
CA LEU A 6 7.49 -20.08 10.40
C LEU A 6 7.48 -20.75 9.01
N LEU A 7 8.65 -21.09 8.47
CA LEU A 7 8.75 -21.82 7.20
C LEU A 7 8.29 -23.27 7.34
N LYS A 8 8.67 -23.93 8.45
CA LYS A 8 8.21 -25.28 8.79
C LYS A 8 6.68 -25.32 8.94
N GLU A 9 6.12 -24.35 9.68
CA GLU A 9 4.68 -24.22 9.85
C GLU A 9 3.96 -23.90 8.54
N GLY A 10 4.57 -23.05 7.71
CA GLY A 10 4.11 -22.78 6.35
C GLY A 10 4.00 -24.05 5.51
N GLY A 11 5.06 -24.88 5.51
CA GLY A 11 5.06 -26.16 4.83
C GLY A 11 4.00 -27.12 5.37
N ARG A 12 3.84 -27.20 6.70
CA ARG A 12 2.84 -28.06 7.35
C ARG A 12 1.41 -27.69 6.94
N GLN A 13 1.01 -26.43 7.11
CA GLN A 13 -0.35 -26.01 6.78
C GLN A 13 -0.65 -26.09 5.29
N MET A 14 0.32 -25.78 4.42
CA MET A 14 0.16 -25.95 2.96
C MET A 14 0.02 -27.42 2.56
N THR A 15 0.75 -28.33 3.21
CA THR A 15 0.62 -29.77 2.97
C THR A 15 -0.78 -30.26 3.38
N ILE A 16 -1.27 -29.86 4.56
CA ILE A 16 -2.64 -30.20 5.00
C ILE A 16 -3.68 -29.61 4.03
N CYS A 17 -3.51 -28.35 3.63
CA CYS A 17 -4.42 -27.68 2.71
C CYS A 17 -4.47 -28.38 1.34
N ASN A 18 -3.31 -28.75 0.78
CA ASN A 18 -3.22 -29.44 -0.51
C ASN A 18 -3.69 -30.90 -0.45
N ALA A 19 -3.60 -31.55 0.70
CA ALA A 19 -4.15 -32.89 0.89
C ALA A 19 -5.69 -32.87 1.01
N CYS A 20 -6.23 -31.90 1.74
CA CYS A 20 -7.67 -31.80 2.03
C CYS A 20 -8.48 -31.22 0.85
N ARG A 21 -7.96 -30.17 0.20
CA ARG A 21 -8.57 -29.47 -0.95
C ARG A 21 -10.01 -28.96 -0.80
N TYR A 22 -10.63 -29.06 0.38
CA TYR A 22 -12.01 -28.60 0.61
C TYR A 22 -12.24 -27.12 0.23
N CYS A 23 -11.23 -26.27 0.44
CA CYS A 23 -11.29 -24.84 0.17
C CYS A 23 -10.97 -24.44 -1.30
N GLU A 24 -10.80 -25.40 -2.22
CA GLU A 24 -10.43 -25.16 -3.61
C GLU A 24 -11.38 -24.17 -4.32
N GLY A 25 -12.69 -24.32 -4.12
CA GLY A 25 -13.70 -23.40 -4.68
C GLY A 25 -13.82 -22.04 -3.97
N TYR A 26 -13.24 -21.89 -2.78
CA TYR A 26 -13.32 -20.65 -1.98
C TYR A 26 -12.14 -19.71 -2.26
N CYS A 27 -10.94 -20.27 -2.46
CA CYS A 27 -9.74 -19.48 -2.65
C CYS A 27 -9.43 -19.30 -4.14
N ALA A 28 -9.66 -18.10 -4.67
CA ALA A 28 -9.43 -17.78 -6.08
C ALA A 28 -7.95 -17.90 -6.56
N VAL A 29 -7.01 -18.11 -5.62
CA VAL A 29 -5.59 -18.34 -5.90
C VAL A 29 -5.13 -19.73 -5.45
N PHE A 30 -6.06 -20.62 -5.07
CA PHE A 30 -5.77 -22.04 -4.81
C PHE A 30 -5.08 -22.74 -5.99
N PRO A 31 -5.41 -22.46 -7.26
CA PRO A 31 -4.74 -23.10 -8.39
C PRO A 31 -3.22 -22.88 -8.43
N ALA A 32 -2.71 -21.79 -7.82
CA ALA A 32 -1.27 -21.61 -7.66
C ALA A 32 -0.68 -22.58 -6.61
N MET A 33 -1.40 -22.83 -5.52
CA MET A 33 -0.93 -23.67 -4.42
C MET A 33 -0.88 -25.15 -4.81
N GLU A 34 -1.92 -25.67 -5.46
CA GLU A 34 -2.05 -27.11 -5.77
C GLU A 34 -0.99 -27.64 -6.74
N GLN A 35 -0.35 -26.76 -7.51
CA GLN A 35 0.75 -27.09 -8.43
C GLN A 35 2.00 -27.58 -7.71
N ARG A 36 2.06 -27.43 -6.38
CA ARG A 36 3.25 -27.68 -5.57
C ARG A 36 2.99 -28.85 -4.63
N ARG A 37 3.86 -29.86 -4.67
CA ARG A 37 3.86 -30.97 -3.70
C ARG A 37 4.80 -30.73 -2.52
N ILE A 38 5.82 -29.90 -2.73
CA ILE A 38 6.80 -29.47 -1.74
C ILE A 38 6.76 -27.95 -1.71
N PHE A 39 6.66 -27.36 -0.53
CA PHE A 39 6.54 -25.92 -0.35
C PHE A 39 7.89 -25.35 0.09
N THR A 40 8.68 -24.87 -0.87
CA THR A 40 9.95 -24.21 -0.58
C THR A 40 9.72 -22.82 0.04
N LYS A 41 10.77 -22.21 0.59
CA LYS A 41 10.74 -20.81 1.04
C LYS A 41 10.25 -19.87 -0.09
N ALA A 42 10.74 -20.09 -1.31
CA ALA A 42 10.37 -19.29 -2.48
C ALA A 42 8.87 -19.43 -2.81
N ASP A 43 8.33 -20.64 -2.70
CA ASP A 43 6.89 -20.90 -2.92
C ASP A 43 6.04 -20.23 -1.85
N LEU A 44 6.44 -20.34 -0.57
CA LEU A 44 5.73 -19.71 0.54
C LEU A 44 5.74 -18.18 0.42
N ALA A 45 6.87 -17.57 0.03
CA ALA A 45 6.96 -16.13 -0.21
C ALA A 45 6.07 -15.70 -1.38
N TYR A 46 6.06 -16.46 -2.47
CA TYR A 46 5.18 -16.24 -3.62
C TYR A 46 3.69 -16.30 -3.23
N LEU A 47 3.26 -17.41 -2.62
CA LEU A 47 1.87 -17.64 -2.22
C LEU A 47 1.40 -16.60 -1.18
N ALA A 48 2.26 -16.21 -0.24
CA ALA A 48 1.93 -15.18 0.76
C ALA A 48 1.61 -13.81 0.15
N ASN A 49 2.26 -13.47 -0.97
CA ASN A 49 2.05 -12.21 -1.69
C ASN A 49 0.95 -12.29 -2.74
N LEU A 50 0.67 -13.50 -3.25
CA LEU A 50 -0.49 -13.78 -4.08
C LEU A 50 -1.79 -13.81 -3.25
N CYS A 51 -1.72 -14.20 -1.98
CA CYS A 51 -2.88 -14.22 -1.07
C CYS A 51 -3.44 -12.81 -0.81
N PHE A 52 -4.76 -12.66 -1.00
CA PHE A 52 -5.50 -11.41 -0.81
C PHE A 52 -6.07 -11.20 0.60
N ASP A 53 -5.86 -12.15 1.52
CA ASP A 53 -6.43 -12.10 2.89
C ASP A 53 -7.97 -11.98 2.84
N CYS A 54 -8.60 -12.78 1.98
CA CYS A 54 -10.05 -12.86 1.81
C CYS A 54 -10.74 -13.56 3.00
N ARG A 55 -10.03 -14.49 3.64
CA ARG A 55 -10.42 -15.28 4.83
C ARG A 55 -11.51 -16.32 4.63
N ASP A 56 -12.08 -16.45 3.44
CA ASP A 56 -13.05 -17.51 3.13
C ASP A 56 -12.51 -18.92 3.47
N CYS A 57 -11.24 -19.16 3.13
CA CYS A 57 -10.57 -20.42 3.47
C CYS A 57 -10.43 -20.68 4.98
N TYR A 58 -10.51 -19.67 5.86
CA TYR A 58 -10.49 -19.86 7.31
C TYR A 58 -11.86 -20.28 7.82
N TYR A 59 -12.91 -19.54 7.44
CA TYR A 59 -14.28 -19.83 7.91
C TYR A 59 -14.85 -21.12 7.33
N ALA A 60 -14.36 -21.56 6.16
CA ALA A 60 -14.73 -22.85 5.57
C ALA A 60 -13.87 -24.04 6.05
N CYS A 61 -12.76 -23.82 6.77
CA CYS A 61 -11.81 -24.90 7.07
C CYS A 61 -12.27 -25.76 8.23
N GLN A 62 -12.44 -27.06 7.98
CA GLN A 62 -12.74 -28.08 8.99
C GLN A 62 -11.62 -28.27 10.03
N TYR A 63 -10.41 -27.83 9.69
CA TYR A 63 -9.21 -27.92 10.52
C TYR A 63 -8.78 -26.57 11.12
N ALA A 64 -9.60 -25.53 10.99
CA ALA A 64 -9.37 -24.27 11.70
C ALA A 64 -9.45 -24.50 13.22
N PRO A 65 -8.80 -23.64 14.04
CA PRO A 65 -8.99 -23.67 15.48
C PRO A 65 -10.48 -23.71 15.86
N PRO A 66 -10.87 -24.50 16.88
CA PRO A 66 -10.01 -25.18 17.86
C PRO A 66 -9.52 -26.59 17.47
N HIS A 67 -9.67 -27.03 16.20
CA HIS A 67 -9.16 -28.33 15.77
C HIS A 67 -7.64 -28.47 16.03
N GLU A 68 -7.17 -29.67 16.38
CA GLU A 68 -5.76 -29.93 16.77
C GLU A 68 -4.74 -29.53 15.70
N PHE A 69 -5.10 -29.62 14.42
CA PHE A 69 -4.26 -29.17 13.31
C PHE A 69 -4.10 -27.65 13.24
N GLY A 70 -5.03 -26.87 13.83
CA GLY A 70 -4.92 -25.42 13.99
C GLY A 70 -4.64 -24.65 12.70
N VAL A 71 -5.24 -25.05 11.58
CA VAL A 71 -4.97 -24.47 10.25
C VAL A 71 -5.50 -23.04 10.19
N ASN A 72 -4.62 -22.07 9.93
CA ASN A 72 -4.98 -20.66 9.82
C ASN A 72 -4.17 -19.99 8.69
N ILE A 73 -4.60 -20.27 7.46
CA ILE A 73 -3.93 -19.79 6.25
C ILE A 73 -3.85 -18.26 6.19
N PRO A 74 -4.90 -17.47 6.48
CA PRO A 74 -4.81 -16.01 6.41
C PRO A 74 -3.73 -15.44 7.35
N LYS A 75 -3.67 -15.93 8.59
CA LYS A 75 -2.67 -15.50 9.57
C LYS A 75 -1.26 -15.88 9.12
N LEU A 76 -1.05 -17.16 8.75
CA LEU A 76 0.23 -17.66 8.25
C LEU A 76 0.73 -16.83 7.05
N MET A 77 -0.14 -16.59 6.06
CA MET A 77 0.21 -15.81 4.87
C MET A 77 0.52 -14.35 5.22
N ALA A 78 -0.16 -13.75 6.19
CA ALA A 78 0.14 -12.40 6.65
C ALA A 78 1.50 -12.32 7.38
N GLU A 79 1.88 -13.33 8.15
CA GLU A 79 3.17 -13.43 8.83
C GLU A 79 4.32 -13.61 7.82
N LEU A 80 4.19 -14.57 6.90
CA LEU A 80 5.14 -14.81 5.81
C LEU A 80 5.33 -13.56 4.94
N ARG A 81 4.24 -12.85 4.65
CA ARG A 81 4.29 -11.60 3.88
C ARG A 81 5.06 -10.50 4.62
N THR A 82 4.88 -10.39 5.93
CA THR A 82 5.64 -9.42 6.73
C THR A 82 7.14 -9.71 6.70
N GLU A 83 7.54 -10.99 6.80
CA GLU A 83 8.95 -11.35 6.67
C GLU A 83 9.47 -11.18 5.24
N THR A 84 8.63 -11.42 4.22
CA THR A 84 8.97 -11.12 2.81
C THR A 84 9.33 -9.65 2.65
N TYR A 85 8.50 -8.73 3.14
CA TYR A 85 8.78 -7.29 3.02
C TYR A 85 10.08 -6.90 3.69
N ARG A 86 10.34 -7.47 4.87
CA ARG A 86 11.56 -7.23 5.64
C ARG A 86 12.81 -7.77 4.95
N GLU A 87 12.70 -8.92 4.29
CA GLU A 87 13.83 -9.60 3.65
C GLU A 87 14.24 -8.93 2.34
N PHE A 88 13.26 -8.55 1.52
CA PHE A 88 13.52 -8.02 0.18
C PHE A 88 13.73 -6.51 0.14
N THR A 89 13.46 -5.79 1.24
CA THR A 89 13.69 -4.35 1.31
C THR A 89 15.17 -3.96 1.16
N TRP A 90 15.39 -2.73 0.73
CA TRP A 90 16.68 -2.10 0.66
C TRP A 90 16.60 -0.67 1.24
N PRO A 91 17.64 -0.17 1.92
CA PRO A 91 18.78 -0.91 2.46
C PRO A 91 18.35 -1.77 3.66
N ALA A 92 19.07 -2.87 3.90
CA ALA A 92 18.71 -3.86 4.93
C ALA A 92 18.67 -3.29 6.35
N MET A 93 19.46 -2.24 6.63
CA MET A 93 19.49 -1.56 7.93
C MET A 93 18.13 -0.95 8.32
N LEU A 94 17.33 -0.52 7.33
CA LEU A 94 16.01 0.08 7.55
C LEU A 94 14.88 -0.95 7.67
N SER A 95 15.19 -2.25 7.56
CA SER A 95 14.21 -3.33 7.69
C SER A 95 13.52 -3.39 9.07
N GLY A 96 14.13 -2.77 10.09
CA GLY A 96 13.52 -2.61 11.42
C GLY A 96 12.24 -1.78 11.44
N LEU A 97 12.06 -0.87 10.47
CA LEU A 97 10.86 -0.03 10.35
C LEU A 97 9.59 -0.86 10.14
N PHE A 98 9.66 -2.02 9.47
CA PHE A 98 8.51 -2.93 9.33
C PHE A 98 8.03 -3.50 10.67
N LYS A 99 8.92 -3.65 11.67
CA LYS A 99 8.54 -4.19 12.99
C LYS A 99 7.84 -3.15 13.86
N ARG A 100 8.22 -1.87 13.69
CA ARG A 100 7.75 -0.74 14.50
C ARG A 100 7.14 0.34 13.60
N SER A 101 6.37 -0.07 12.61
CA SER A 101 5.86 0.81 11.54
C SER A 101 5.07 2.00 12.09
N GLY A 102 4.25 1.79 13.13
CA GLY A 102 3.50 2.86 13.79
C GLY A 102 4.41 3.88 14.47
N LEU A 103 5.34 3.41 15.32
CA LEU A 103 6.29 4.29 16.00
C LEU A 103 7.21 5.00 15.00
N GLY A 104 7.68 4.30 13.97
CA GLY A 104 8.50 4.86 12.90
C GLY A 104 7.77 5.97 12.14
N ALA A 105 6.50 5.73 11.75
CA ALA A 105 5.66 6.74 11.12
C ALA A 105 5.48 7.98 12.00
N CYS A 106 5.17 7.82 13.29
CA CYS A 106 5.02 8.94 14.21
C CYS A 106 6.32 9.74 14.37
N LEU A 107 7.45 9.06 14.61
CA LEU A 107 8.74 9.72 14.81
C LEU A 107 9.21 10.45 13.55
N ILE A 108 9.10 9.83 12.37
CA ILE A 108 9.52 10.43 11.11
C ILE A 108 8.62 11.61 10.74
N THR A 109 7.30 11.49 10.91
CA THR A 109 6.36 12.58 10.64
C THR A 109 6.56 13.74 11.62
N GLY A 110 6.75 13.44 12.91
CA GLY A 110 7.06 14.45 13.93
C GLY A 110 8.39 15.16 13.68
N ALA A 111 9.43 14.42 13.30
CA ALA A 111 10.70 15.00 12.91
C ALA A 111 10.57 15.89 11.66
N ALA A 112 9.84 15.45 10.64
CA ALA A 112 9.57 16.25 9.45
C ALA A 112 8.84 17.56 9.81
N LEU A 113 7.85 17.50 10.70
CA LEU A 113 7.15 18.69 11.19
C LEU A 113 8.08 19.66 11.93
N ILE A 114 8.89 19.14 12.87
CA ILE A 114 9.83 19.96 13.64
C ILE A 114 10.86 20.61 12.72
N VAL A 115 11.43 19.85 11.78
CA VAL A 115 12.43 20.36 10.83
C VAL A 115 11.82 21.41 9.91
N LEU A 116 10.65 21.16 9.32
CA LEU A 116 9.98 22.13 8.45
C LEU A 116 9.62 23.41 9.20
N LEU A 117 9.05 23.28 10.40
CA LEU A 117 8.73 24.44 11.25
C LEU A 117 9.98 25.23 11.62
N PHE A 118 11.05 24.55 12.03
CA PHE A 118 12.32 25.17 12.36
C PHE A 118 12.90 25.94 11.17
N LEU A 119 12.94 25.33 9.98
CA LEU A 119 13.47 25.98 8.77
C LEU A 119 12.64 27.19 8.36
N VAL A 120 11.30 27.11 8.41
CA VAL A 120 10.44 28.26 8.10
C VAL A 120 10.65 29.39 9.10
N LEU A 121 10.69 29.09 10.41
CA LEU A 121 10.93 30.11 11.43
C LEU A 121 12.31 30.75 11.31
N LEU A 122 13.35 29.97 10.98
CA LEU A 122 14.72 30.44 10.85
C LEU A 122 14.92 31.36 9.64
N PHE A 123 14.34 31.00 8.48
CA PHE A 123 14.62 31.70 7.23
C PHE A 123 13.54 32.69 6.82
N MET A 124 12.26 32.41 7.12
CA MET A 124 11.12 33.23 6.67
C MET A 124 10.51 34.09 7.79
N GLY A 125 10.79 33.75 9.06
CA GLY A 125 10.24 34.44 10.22
C GLY A 125 8.85 33.94 10.65
N ARG A 126 8.38 34.42 11.81
CA ARG A 126 7.12 33.95 12.44
C ARG A 126 5.87 34.42 11.72
N ASP A 127 5.88 35.63 11.17
CA ASP A 127 4.68 36.30 10.65
C ASP A 127 4.09 35.56 9.44
N VAL A 128 4.94 34.86 8.69
CA VAL A 128 4.57 34.09 7.50
C VAL A 128 3.61 32.93 7.81
N LEU A 129 3.58 32.45 9.06
CA LEU A 129 2.72 31.35 9.51
C LEU A 129 1.24 31.73 9.65
N LEU A 130 0.96 32.97 10.04
CA LEU A 130 -0.38 33.47 10.39
C LEU A 130 -0.73 34.75 9.62
N THR A 131 -0.44 34.76 8.31
CA THR A 131 -0.73 35.87 7.41
C THR A 131 -1.52 35.36 6.20
N THR A 132 -2.34 36.22 5.60
CA THR A 132 -3.09 35.91 4.38
C THR A 132 -2.20 36.00 3.14
N HIS A 133 -2.27 34.98 2.27
CA HIS A 133 -1.37 34.79 1.13
C HIS A 133 -2.17 34.58 -0.17
N ILE A 134 -2.77 35.64 -0.70
CA ILE A 134 -3.77 35.55 -1.79
C ILE A 134 -3.16 35.73 -3.20
N ALA A 135 -1.99 36.36 -3.31
CA ALA A 135 -1.36 36.64 -4.59
C ALA A 135 -0.81 35.38 -5.29
N ALA A 136 -0.65 35.44 -6.62
CA ALA A 136 0.04 34.41 -7.39
C ALA A 136 1.45 34.15 -6.83
N GLY A 137 1.80 32.89 -6.59
CA GLY A 137 3.07 32.49 -5.98
C GLY A 137 3.19 32.80 -4.49
N ALA A 138 2.15 33.27 -3.79
CA ALA A 138 2.25 33.64 -2.38
C ALA A 138 2.62 32.46 -1.46
N PHE A 139 2.28 31.22 -1.85
CA PHE A 139 2.72 30.00 -1.16
C PHE A 139 4.24 29.86 -1.12
N TYR A 140 4.95 30.33 -2.15
CA TYR A 140 6.40 30.27 -2.23
C TYR A 140 7.11 31.25 -1.29
N ARG A 141 6.36 32.19 -0.68
CA ARG A 141 6.86 33.03 0.43
C ARG A 141 6.93 32.27 1.74
N VAL A 142 6.10 31.23 1.91
CA VAL A 142 6.11 30.36 3.09
C VAL A 142 7.17 29.27 2.94
N VAL A 143 7.12 28.56 1.81
CA VAL A 143 8.07 27.49 1.49
C VAL A 143 8.61 27.76 0.08
N PRO A 144 9.89 28.16 -0.07
CA PRO A 144 10.45 28.45 -1.38
C PRO A 144 10.27 27.30 -2.37
N TYR A 145 10.10 27.61 -3.65
CA TYR A 145 9.84 26.63 -4.71
C TYR A 145 10.81 25.43 -4.69
N ALA A 146 12.11 25.70 -4.51
CA ALA A 146 13.13 24.65 -4.42
C ALA A 146 12.87 23.68 -3.25
N ALA A 147 12.43 24.20 -2.10
CA ALA A 147 12.07 23.38 -0.94
C ALA A 147 10.76 22.60 -1.15
N MET A 148 9.83 23.10 -1.98
CA MET A 148 8.61 22.37 -2.36
C MET A 148 8.83 21.29 -3.42
N THR A 149 9.97 21.27 -4.12
CA THR A 149 10.19 20.38 -5.28
C THR A 149 11.35 19.41 -5.09
N VAL A 150 12.52 19.89 -4.64
CA VAL A 150 13.74 19.07 -4.57
C VAL A 150 13.64 17.95 -3.52
N PRO A 151 13.29 18.21 -2.24
CA PRO A 151 13.19 17.14 -1.24
C PRO A 151 12.15 16.08 -1.59
N PRO A 152 10.90 16.42 -1.99
CA PRO A 152 9.92 15.41 -2.41
C PRO A 152 10.40 14.57 -3.60
N LEU A 153 11.07 15.17 -4.58
CA LEU A 153 11.65 14.44 -5.71
C LEU A 153 12.70 13.43 -5.25
N ILE A 154 13.62 13.83 -4.36
CA ILE A 154 14.64 12.92 -3.79
C ILE A 154 13.97 11.78 -3.04
N ILE A 155 12.98 12.06 -2.20
CA ILE A 155 12.24 11.04 -1.44
C ILE A 155 11.52 10.08 -2.40
N ALA A 156 10.88 10.60 -3.46
CA ALA A 156 10.18 9.79 -4.45
C ALA A 156 11.13 8.87 -5.23
N LEU A 157 12.26 9.40 -5.71
CA LEU A 157 13.30 8.63 -6.41
C LEU A 157 13.92 7.56 -5.50
N TYR A 158 14.14 7.90 -4.23
CA TYR A 158 14.61 6.95 -3.23
C TYR A 158 13.60 5.81 -3.05
N GLY A 159 12.33 6.12 -2.78
CA GLY A 159 11.28 5.12 -2.61
C GLY A 159 11.12 4.22 -3.85
N LEU A 160 11.17 4.80 -5.05
CA LEU A 160 11.15 4.05 -6.31
C LEU A 160 12.34 3.09 -6.40
N THR A 161 13.54 3.54 -6.04
CA THR A 161 14.75 2.70 -6.03
C THR A 161 14.61 1.52 -5.06
N VAL A 162 14.10 1.77 -3.84
CA VAL A 162 13.83 0.70 -2.86
C VAL A 162 12.87 -0.35 -3.44
N PHE A 163 11.80 0.10 -4.08
CA PHE A 163 10.82 -0.79 -4.71
C PHE A 163 11.37 -1.57 -5.89
N LEU A 164 12.13 -0.94 -6.79
CA LEU A 164 12.73 -1.63 -7.93
C LEU A 164 13.71 -2.71 -7.47
N ILE A 165 14.58 -2.40 -6.50
CA ILE A 165 15.52 -3.38 -5.94
C ILE A 165 14.77 -4.53 -5.27
N GLY A 166 13.74 -4.22 -4.46
CA GLY A 166 12.92 -5.22 -3.79
C GLY A 166 12.17 -6.12 -4.77
N ALA A 167 11.57 -5.55 -5.82
CA ALA A 167 10.89 -6.28 -6.88
C ALA A 167 11.85 -7.25 -7.59
N VAL A 168 13.04 -6.80 -7.99
CA VAL A 168 14.03 -7.62 -8.68
C VAL A 168 14.51 -8.77 -7.79
N ARG A 169 14.78 -8.51 -6.51
CA ARG A 169 15.22 -9.54 -5.57
C ARG A 169 14.13 -10.59 -5.32
N PHE A 170 12.89 -10.14 -5.08
CA PHE A 170 11.75 -11.04 -4.90
C PHE A 170 11.50 -11.89 -6.16
N TRP A 171 11.57 -11.27 -7.34
CA TRP A 171 11.38 -11.97 -8.61
C TRP A 171 12.42 -13.08 -8.83
N ARG A 172 13.70 -12.77 -8.58
CA ARG A 172 14.80 -13.74 -8.72
C ARG A 172 14.67 -14.89 -7.71
N GLU A 173 14.38 -14.61 -6.45
CA GLU A 173 14.22 -15.65 -5.41
C GLU A 173 13.04 -16.56 -5.73
N THR A 174 11.94 -15.98 -6.21
CA THR A 174 10.74 -16.75 -6.55
C THR A 174 10.90 -17.53 -7.87
N GLY A 175 12.08 -17.54 -8.49
CA GLY A 175 12.37 -18.41 -9.65
C GLY A 175 11.96 -17.80 -10.99
N GLY A 176 11.74 -16.48 -11.04
CA GLY A 176 11.47 -15.77 -12.28
C GLY A 176 12.75 -15.41 -13.03
N GLY A 177 12.82 -15.73 -14.33
CA GLY A 177 13.86 -15.25 -15.23
C GLY A 177 13.59 -13.82 -15.70
N LEU A 178 14.63 -13.10 -16.17
CA LEU A 178 14.44 -11.75 -16.74
C LEU A 178 13.61 -11.79 -18.04
N SER A 179 13.80 -12.80 -18.89
CA SER A 179 13.04 -12.97 -20.13
C SER A 179 11.54 -13.16 -19.89
N THR A 180 11.17 -13.78 -18.76
CA THR A 180 9.78 -14.01 -18.38
C THR A 180 9.08 -12.79 -17.76
N LEU A 181 9.83 -11.77 -17.32
CA LEU A 181 9.24 -10.51 -16.82
C LEU A 181 8.56 -9.71 -17.93
N LEU A 182 9.09 -9.81 -19.15
CA LEU A 182 8.66 -9.01 -20.29
C LEU A 182 7.52 -9.66 -21.08
N ASP A 183 6.87 -10.66 -20.48
CA ASP A 183 5.73 -11.29 -21.12
C ASP A 183 4.50 -10.37 -21.09
N GLY A 184 4.29 -9.64 -22.19
CA GLY A 184 3.24 -8.64 -22.34
C GLY A 184 1.84 -9.16 -22.04
N GLY A 185 1.53 -10.41 -22.40
CA GLY A 185 0.22 -11.00 -22.12
C GLY A 185 0.00 -11.24 -20.62
N ALA A 186 1.04 -11.62 -19.89
CA ALA A 186 0.96 -11.85 -18.45
C ALA A 186 0.90 -10.51 -17.69
N LEU A 187 1.69 -9.52 -18.12
CA LEU A 187 1.65 -8.16 -17.59
C LEU A 187 0.27 -7.51 -17.78
N TRP A 188 -0.36 -7.70 -18.94
CA TRP A 188 -1.71 -7.19 -19.17
C TRP A 188 -2.74 -7.84 -18.24
N ARG A 189 -2.73 -9.18 -18.11
CA ARG A 189 -3.63 -9.92 -17.22
C ARG A 189 -3.45 -9.48 -15.76
N ALA A 190 -2.21 -9.44 -15.27
CA ALA A 190 -1.89 -9.01 -13.92
C ALA A 190 -2.28 -7.55 -13.65
N THR A 191 -2.10 -6.65 -14.61
CA THR A 191 -2.54 -5.25 -14.52
C THR A 191 -4.05 -5.16 -14.41
N ARG A 192 -4.79 -5.87 -15.27
CA ARG A 192 -6.26 -5.92 -15.19
C ARG A 192 -6.72 -6.44 -13.84
N ASP A 193 -6.08 -7.48 -13.32
CA ASP A 193 -6.44 -8.07 -12.02
C ASP A 193 -6.11 -7.16 -10.84
N ALA A 194 -4.99 -6.45 -10.90
CA ALA A 194 -4.60 -5.48 -9.88
C ALA A 194 -5.58 -4.29 -9.83
N PHE A 195 -5.89 -3.68 -10.98
CA PHE A 195 -6.82 -2.54 -11.07
C PHE A 195 -8.27 -2.92 -10.79
N GLY A 196 -8.66 -4.15 -11.14
CA GLY A 196 -10.00 -4.69 -10.88
C GLY A 196 -10.19 -5.26 -9.47
N LEU A 197 -9.10 -5.45 -8.72
CA LEU A 197 -9.04 -6.23 -7.48
C LEU A 197 -9.75 -7.59 -7.66
N THR A 198 -9.48 -8.29 -8.78
CA THR A 198 -10.22 -9.48 -9.22
C THR A 198 -10.35 -10.52 -8.11
N TYR A 199 -9.24 -10.78 -7.40
CA TYR A 199 -9.18 -11.80 -6.35
C TYR A 199 -9.77 -11.36 -5.00
N MET A 200 -10.15 -10.08 -4.83
CA MET A 200 -10.97 -9.63 -3.68
C MET A 200 -12.47 -9.79 -3.94
N LYS A 201 -12.88 -10.30 -5.11
CA LYS A 201 -14.28 -10.61 -5.38
C LYS A 201 -14.75 -11.92 -4.73
N GLY A 202 -13.85 -12.78 -4.27
CA GLY A 202 -14.17 -14.09 -3.67
C GLY A 202 -15.15 -14.91 -4.50
N GLY A 203 -14.84 -15.12 -5.79
CA GLY A 203 -15.75 -15.83 -6.72
C GLY A 203 -17.02 -15.07 -7.14
N GLY A 204 -17.26 -13.87 -6.61
CA GLY A 204 -18.37 -12.98 -6.97
C GLY A 204 -19.14 -12.44 -5.76
N ALA A 205 -19.26 -13.24 -4.70
CA ALA A 205 -20.04 -12.88 -3.50
C ALA A 205 -19.32 -11.88 -2.58
N GLY A 206 -17.99 -11.79 -2.66
CA GLY A 206 -17.15 -10.96 -1.80
C GLY A 206 -16.26 -11.84 -0.94
N CYS A 207 -15.60 -11.22 0.03
CA CYS A 207 -14.74 -11.92 0.98
C CYS A 207 -15.40 -11.95 2.35
N ASP A 208 -15.10 -12.97 3.16
CA ASP A 208 -15.46 -13.07 4.57
C ASP A 208 -14.64 -12.08 5.40
N TYR A 209 -15.04 -10.81 5.33
CA TYR A 209 -14.43 -9.72 6.06
C TYR A 209 -15.46 -8.60 6.29
N PRO A 210 -15.67 -8.12 7.53
CA PRO A 210 -14.80 -8.26 8.70
C PRO A 210 -15.01 -9.52 9.56
N GLY A 211 -16.01 -10.35 9.28
CA GLY A 211 -16.28 -11.62 9.98
C GLY A 211 -16.65 -12.73 9.01
N ALA A 212 -17.38 -13.75 9.47
CA ALA A 212 -17.77 -14.94 8.70
C ALA A 212 -18.91 -14.72 7.68
N SER A 213 -19.03 -13.52 7.12
CA SER A 213 -20.04 -13.22 6.12
C SER A 213 -19.46 -12.50 4.91
N PHE A 214 -19.89 -12.94 3.73
CA PHE A 214 -19.46 -12.36 2.47
C PHE A 214 -19.79 -10.87 2.38
N SER A 215 -18.78 -10.07 2.05
CA SER A 215 -18.93 -8.63 1.85
C SER A 215 -18.01 -8.11 0.74
N GLN A 216 -18.54 -7.18 -0.06
CA GLN A 216 -17.76 -6.40 -1.04
C GLN A 216 -17.24 -5.08 -0.44
N SER A 217 -17.57 -4.77 0.81
CA SER A 217 -17.24 -3.48 1.46
C SER A 217 -15.75 -3.17 1.43
N ARG A 218 -14.90 -4.14 1.81
CA ARG A 218 -13.44 -3.99 1.81
C ARG A 218 -12.90 -3.69 0.41
N ARG A 219 -13.46 -4.30 -0.63
CA ARG A 219 -13.05 -4.09 -2.03
C ARG A 219 -13.37 -2.68 -2.49
N TRP A 220 -14.60 -2.20 -2.26
CA TRP A 220 -14.99 -0.83 -2.63
C TRP A 220 -14.18 0.22 -1.88
N LEU A 221 -14.02 0.07 -0.57
CA LEU A 221 -13.20 0.98 0.22
C LEU A 221 -11.74 0.97 -0.23
N HIS A 222 -11.20 -0.19 -0.60
CA HIS A 222 -9.86 -0.27 -1.17
C HIS A 222 -9.77 0.36 -2.57
N HIS A 223 -10.81 0.28 -3.41
CA HIS A 223 -10.85 1.02 -4.67
C HIS A 223 -10.86 2.53 -4.45
N LEU A 224 -11.60 3.04 -3.45
CA LEU A 224 -11.56 4.45 -3.08
C LEU A 224 -10.16 4.88 -2.65
N VAL A 225 -9.44 4.06 -1.86
CA VAL A 225 -8.04 4.33 -1.52
C VAL A 225 -7.13 4.29 -2.75
N PHE A 226 -7.23 3.23 -3.56
CA PHE A 226 -6.36 3.01 -4.71
C PHE A 226 -6.53 4.10 -5.77
N TYR A 227 -7.76 4.34 -6.23
CA TYR A 227 -8.03 5.37 -7.23
C TYR A 227 -7.90 6.78 -6.64
N GLY A 228 -8.22 6.97 -5.35
CA GLY A 228 -7.98 8.25 -4.67
C GLY A 228 -6.50 8.65 -4.69
N PHE A 229 -5.61 7.72 -4.33
CA PHE A 229 -4.17 7.94 -4.40
C PHE A 229 -3.68 8.25 -5.82
N LEU A 230 -4.19 7.54 -6.83
CA LEU A 230 -3.84 7.79 -8.24
C LEU A 230 -4.31 9.17 -8.73
N LEU A 231 -5.48 9.62 -8.30
CA LEU A 231 -6.01 10.94 -8.61
C LEU A 231 -5.19 12.05 -7.95
N ASP A 232 -4.74 11.88 -6.70
CA ASP A 232 -3.87 12.84 -6.03
C ASP A 232 -2.47 12.89 -6.66
N LEU A 233 -1.94 11.75 -7.10
CA LEU A 233 -0.71 11.69 -7.89
C LEU A 233 -0.87 12.39 -9.25
N ALA A 234 -2.02 12.21 -9.91
CA ALA A 234 -2.33 12.90 -11.15
C ALA A 234 -2.46 14.42 -10.93
N SER A 235 -3.12 14.84 -9.85
CA SER A 235 -3.23 16.25 -9.44
C SER A 235 -1.86 16.92 -9.30
N THR A 236 -0.96 16.30 -8.54
CA THR A 236 0.41 16.82 -8.33
C THR A 236 1.23 16.81 -9.63
N SER A 237 1.06 15.80 -10.49
CA SER A 237 1.72 15.73 -11.79
C SER A 237 1.24 16.82 -12.75
N VAL A 238 -0.07 17.08 -12.82
CA VAL A 238 -0.65 18.15 -13.64
C VAL A 238 -0.24 19.52 -13.09
N ALA A 239 -0.23 19.70 -11.77
CA ALA A 239 0.28 20.93 -11.15
C ALA A 239 1.75 21.20 -11.48
N ALA A 240 2.60 20.17 -11.47
CA ALA A 240 3.99 20.29 -11.89
C ALA A 240 4.09 20.63 -13.38
N PHE A 241 3.28 19.99 -14.23
CA PHE A 241 3.24 20.29 -15.66
C PHE A 241 2.84 21.75 -15.94
N TYR A 242 1.79 22.25 -15.28
CA TYR A 242 1.33 23.64 -15.37
C TYR A 242 2.43 24.62 -15.00
N HIS A 243 3.15 24.36 -13.91
CA HIS A 243 4.23 25.23 -13.47
C HIS A 243 5.42 25.26 -14.43
N HIS A 244 5.89 24.10 -14.90
CA HIS A 244 7.14 24.02 -15.69
C HIS A 244 6.96 24.29 -17.17
N PHE A 245 5.82 23.90 -17.76
CA PHE A 245 5.60 23.98 -19.20
C PHE A 245 4.65 25.12 -19.60
N LEU A 246 3.72 25.51 -18.73
CA LEU A 246 2.75 26.58 -19.01
C LEU A 246 3.05 27.88 -18.23
N ALA A 247 4.05 27.88 -17.34
CA ALA A 247 4.36 28.97 -16.42
C ALA A 247 3.16 29.40 -15.56
N TRP A 248 2.17 28.52 -15.37
CA TRP A 248 1.00 28.78 -14.54
C TRP A 248 1.33 28.43 -13.09
N GLN A 249 1.35 29.45 -12.23
CA GLN A 249 1.70 29.31 -10.82
C GLN A 249 0.46 29.18 -9.95
N ALA A 250 0.58 28.38 -8.87
CA ALA A 250 -0.44 28.30 -7.84
C ALA A 250 -0.61 29.66 -7.11
N PRO A 251 -1.78 29.96 -6.52
CA PRO A 251 -2.97 29.11 -6.38
C PRO A 251 -3.76 28.93 -7.69
N TYR A 252 -4.24 27.71 -7.93
CA TYR A 252 -5.10 27.41 -9.07
C TYR A 252 -6.59 27.61 -8.76
N PRO A 253 -7.42 27.98 -9.77
CA PRO A 253 -8.88 28.03 -9.64
C PRO A 253 -9.49 26.71 -9.18
N LEU A 254 -10.63 26.75 -8.50
CA LEU A 254 -11.27 25.55 -7.91
C LEU A 254 -11.66 24.49 -8.94
N LEU A 255 -12.01 24.90 -10.16
CA LEU A 255 -12.40 24.00 -11.25
C LEU A 255 -11.21 23.58 -12.14
N SER A 256 -9.99 23.99 -11.79
CA SER A 256 -8.80 23.55 -12.53
C SER A 256 -8.55 22.05 -12.34
N TRP A 257 -7.94 21.41 -13.34
CA TRP A 257 -7.62 19.98 -13.29
C TRP A 257 -6.84 19.55 -12.03
N PRO A 258 -5.78 20.26 -11.58
CA PRO A 258 -5.11 19.91 -10.34
C PRO A 258 -6.04 19.89 -9.12
N VAL A 259 -6.90 20.91 -8.98
CA VAL A 259 -7.76 21.03 -7.80
C VAL A 259 -8.88 19.99 -7.82
N VAL A 260 -9.52 19.77 -8.97
CA VAL A 260 -10.59 18.77 -9.08
C VAL A 260 -10.06 17.35 -8.83
N LEU A 261 -8.94 16.98 -9.47
CA LEU A 261 -8.31 15.67 -9.26
C LEU A 261 -7.91 15.46 -7.80
N GLY A 262 -7.29 16.47 -7.18
CA GLY A 262 -6.86 16.39 -5.77
C GLY A 262 -8.02 16.41 -4.77
N THR A 263 -9.13 17.07 -5.11
CA THR A 263 -10.33 17.10 -4.25
C THR A 263 -11.04 15.74 -4.29
N VAL A 264 -11.28 15.21 -5.50
CA VAL A 264 -11.93 13.91 -5.66
C VAL A 264 -11.03 12.79 -5.10
N GLY A 265 -9.74 12.85 -5.37
CA GLY A 265 -8.75 11.92 -4.85
C GLY A 265 -8.67 11.94 -3.33
N GLY A 266 -8.51 13.14 -2.75
CA GLY A 266 -8.52 13.38 -1.31
C GLY A 266 -9.79 12.85 -0.63
N VAL A 267 -10.98 13.19 -1.12
CA VAL A 267 -12.26 12.69 -0.56
C VAL A 267 -12.32 11.15 -0.64
N GLY A 268 -11.91 10.57 -1.77
CA GLY A 268 -11.82 9.12 -1.95
C GLY A 268 -10.89 8.46 -0.92
N LEU A 269 -9.71 9.01 -0.70
CA LEU A 269 -8.77 8.55 0.33
C LEU A 269 -9.37 8.65 1.74
N LEU A 270 -10.07 9.74 2.05
CA LEU A 270 -10.62 9.99 3.38
C LEU A 270 -11.72 8.96 3.73
N ILE A 271 -12.66 8.75 2.80
CA ILE A 271 -13.73 7.75 2.94
C ILE A 271 -13.14 6.33 2.94
N GLY A 272 -12.26 6.03 1.98
CA GLY A 272 -11.66 4.71 1.83
C GLY A 272 -10.81 4.30 3.03
N ALA A 273 -9.89 5.16 3.48
CA ALA A 273 -9.03 4.89 4.62
C ALA A 273 -9.82 4.82 5.93
N GLY A 274 -10.76 5.75 6.14
CA GLY A 274 -11.65 5.74 7.30
C GLY A 274 -12.50 4.48 7.37
N GLY A 275 -13.11 4.07 6.26
CA GLY A 275 -13.88 2.84 6.19
C GLY A 275 -13.03 1.58 6.40
N LEU A 276 -11.82 1.52 5.84
CA LEU A 276 -10.91 0.38 6.09
C LEU A 276 -10.44 0.31 7.54
N LEU A 277 -10.22 1.45 8.21
CA LEU A 277 -9.93 1.51 9.63
C LEU A 277 -11.12 0.99 10.46
N TYR A 278 -12.34 1.41 10.13
CA TYR A 278 -13.56 0.91 10.76
C TYR A 278 -13.70 -0.61 10.60
N LEU A 279 -13.53 -1.14 9.38
CA LEU A 279 -13.60 -2.59 9.16
C LEU A 279 -12.50 -3.35 9.92
N LYS A 280 -11.29 -2.79 10.02
CA LYS A 280 -10.19 -3.37 10.82
C LYS A 280 -10.45 -3.33 12.31
N TRP A 281 -11.16 -2.33 12.81
CA TRP A 281 -11.56 -2.29 14.21
C TRP A 281 -12.59 -3.38 14.51
N LYS A 282 -13.58 -3.57 13.64
CA LYS A 282 -14.62 -4.60 13.74
C LYS A 282 -14.14 -6.02 13.41
N SER A 283 -13.02 -6.17 12.69
CA SER A 283 -12.59 -7.46 12.16
C SER A 283 -12.28 -8.49 13.23
N ASP A 284 -12.71 -9.72 12.97
CA ASP A 284 -12.27 -10.91 13.69
C ASP A 284 -10.73 -10.96 13.74
N ARG A 285 -10.23 -11.22 14.95
CA ARG A 285 -8.81 -11.21 15.29
C ARG A 285 -8.16 -12.58 15.11
N ASP A 286 -8.90 -13.66 15.17
CA ASP A 286 -8.36 -15.02 15.09
C ASP A 286 -7.63 -15.30 13.77
N PRO A 287 -8.19 -14.98 12.58
CA PRO A 287 -7.49 -15.14 11.31
C PRO A 287 -6.44 -14.04 11.03
N SER A 288 -6.18 -13.14 11.99
CA SER A 288 -5.32 -11.96 11.78
C SER A 288 -3.93 -12.10 12.39
N ALA A 289 -2.90 -11.63 11.69
CA ALA A 289 -1.56 -11.46 12.24
C ALA A 289 -1.41 -10.06 12.83
N ALA A 290 -1.11 -9.97 14.14
CA ALA A 290 -1.03 -8.70 14.87
C ALA A 290 -0.04 -7.69 14.25
N ARG A 291 1.12 -8.16 13.77
CA ARG A 291 2.13 -7.29 13.12
C ARG A 291 1.66 -6.73 11.78
N MET A 292 0.93 -7.51 10.98
CA MET A 292 0.36 -7.01 9.73
C MET A 292 -0.76 -6.00 10.02
N LEU A 293 -1.58 -6.25 11.06
CA LEU A 293 -2.62 -5.33 11.48
C LEU A 293 -2.05 -3.98 11.93
N SER A 294 -1.01 -3.96 12.76
CA SER A 294 -0.40 -2.71 13.24
C SER A 294 0.22 -1.90 12.10
N MET A 295 0.86 -2.57 11.14
CA MET A 295 1.39 -1.94 9.93
C MET A 295 0.28 -1.36 9.03
N ASP A 296 -0.82 -2.08 8.88
CA ASP A 296 -1.96 -1.60 8.11
C ASP A 296 -2.62 -0.37 8.74
N VAL A 297 -2.83 -0.39 10.06
CA VAL A 297 -3.43 0.73 10.79
C VAL A 297 -2.54 1.97 10.73
N ALA A 298 -1.23 1.81 10.95
CA ALA A 298 -0.28 2.93 10.86
C ALA A 298 -0.31 3.61 9.49
N PHE A 299 -0.28 2.81 8.42
CA PHE A 299 -0.33 3.34 7.05
C PHE A 299 -1.67 4.04 6.76
N LEU A 300 -2.80 3.43 7.14
CA LEU A 300 -4.12 4.00 6.89
C LEU A 300 -4.37 5.30 7.66
N VAL A 301 -3.92 5.39 8.92
CA VAL A 301 -4.03 6.63 9.71
C VAL A 301 -3.21 7.75 9.07
N LEU A 302 -1.97 7.47 8.67
CA LEU A 302 -1.12 8.48 8.03
C LEU A 302 -1.70 8.94 6.69
N LEU A 303 -2.24 8.01 5.89
CA LEU A 303 -2.90 8.33 4.63
C LEU A 303 -4.18 9.17 4.84
N PHE A 304 -4.98 8.82 5.86
CA PHE A 304 -6.17 9.57 6.25
C PHE A 304 -5.83 11.01 6.67
N LEU A 305 -4.83 11.18 7.55
CA LEU A 305 -4.39 12.50 8.02
C LEU A 305 -3.78 13.33 6.90
N THR A 306 -3.05 12.71 5.98
CA THR A 306 -2.49 13.39 4.80
C THR A 306 -3.62 13.94 3.91
N SER A 307 -4.63 13.12 3.61
CA SER A 307 -5.80 13.57 2.84
C SER A 307 -6.61 14.66 3.57
N LEU A 308 -6.88 14.46 4.87
CA LEU A 308 -7.62 15.43 5.68
C LEU A 308 -6.91 16.79 5.72
N THR A 309 -5.61 16.81 5.98
CA THR A 309 -4.84 18.06 6.00
C THR A 309 -4.76 18.72 4.63
N GLY A 310 -4.73 17.95 3.54
CA GLY A 310 -4.76 18.48 2.18
C GLY A 310 -6.08 19.15 1.82
N LEU A 311 -7.21 18.52 2.17
CA LEU A 311 -8.55 19.09 1.96
C LEU A 311 -8.79 20.31 2.85
N LEU A 312 -8.33 20.28 4.11
CA LEU A 312 -8.38 21.44 5.01
C LEU A 312 -7.53 22.60 4.48
N LEU A 313 -6.34 22.31 3.97
CA LEU A 313 -5.49 23.32 3.34
C LEU A 313 -6.20 23.96 2.14
N LEU A 314 -6.86 23.18 1.28
CA LEU A 314 -7.65 23.70 0.16
C LEU A 314 -8.79 24.60 0.66
N ALA A 315 -9.57 24.13 1.64
CA ALA A 315 -10.72 24.86 2.18
C ALA A 315 -10.34 26.17 2.88
N LEU A 316 -9.16 26.22 3.50
CA LEU A 316 -8.69 27.35 4.30
C LEU A 316 -7.56 28.15 3.63
N ARG A 317 -7.30 27.90 2.33
CA ARG A 317 -6.15 28.47 1.60
C ARG A 317 -6.13 30.00 1.52
N GLU A 318 -7.28 30.65 1.66
CA GLU A 318 -7.43 32.12 1.59
C GLU A 318 -7.42 32.79 2.98
N THR A 319 -7.21 32.00 4.05
CA THR A 319 -7.20 32.48 5.43
C THR A 319 -5.78 32.64 5.99
N ALA A 320 -5.65 33.29 7.14
CA ALA A 320 -4.36 33.48 7.81
C ALA A 320 -3.68 32.16 8.22
N VAL A 321 -4.43 31.07 8.43
CA VAL A 321 -3.88 29.79 8.90
C VAL A 321 -3.24 28.95 7.79
N MET A 322 -3.29 29.41 6.53
CA MET A 322 -2.79 28.66 5.37
C MET A 322 -1.33 28.25 5.56
N GLY A 323 -0.44 29.16 6.00
CA GLY A 323 0.99 28.88 6.14
C GLY A 323 1.27 27.75 7.13
N ALA A 324 0.60 27.77 8.29
CA ALA A 324 0.69 26.70 9.27
C ALA A 324 0.14 25.36 8.74
N LEU A 325 -1.03 25.37 8.08
CA LEU A 325 -1.62 24.16 7.48
C LEU A 325 -0.75 23.57 6.38
N LEU A 326 -0.10 24.41 5.57
CA LEU A 326 0.82 23.98 4.52
C LEU A 326 1.99 23.19 5.13
N ILE A 327 2.60 23.70 6.21
CA ILE A 327 3.69 23.01 6.90
C ILE A 327 3.22 21.67 7.45
N VAL A 328 2.06 21.65 8.12
CA VAL A 328 1.48 20.42 8.66
C VAL A 328 1.23 19.40 7.55
N HIS A 329 0.62 19.81 6.45
CA HIS A 329 0.34 18.93 5.32
C HIS A 329 1.63 18.40 4.68
N LEU A 330 2.63 19.26 4.43
CA LEU A 330 3.93 18.85 3.88
C LEU A 330 4.66 17.87 4.81
N ALA A 331 4.57 18.06 6.13
CA ALA A 331 5.12 17.12 7.10
C ALA A 331 4.43 15.74 7.04
N MET A 332 3.10 15.72 6.91
CA MET A 332 2.33 14.47 6.74
C MET A 332 2.71 13.76 5.44
N VAL A 333 2.80 14.49 4.32
CA VAL A 333 3.24 13.96 3.02
C VAL A 333 4.67 13.42 3.11
N ALA A 334 5.61 14.16 3.70
CA ALA A 334 6.98 13.70 3.88
C ALA A 334 7.04 12.43 4.74
N GLY A 335 6.34 12.42 5.87
CA GLY A 335 6.21 11.25 6.74
C GLY A 335 5.66 10.03 6.00
N LEU A 336 4.61 10.24 5.19
CA LEU A 336 4.01 9.21 4.34
C LEU A 336 5.04 8.66 3.37
N PHE A 337 5.64 9.48 2.52
CA PHE A 337 6.53 9.01 1.45
C PHE A 337 7.86 8.44 1.95
N ILE A 338 8.40 8.94 3.06
CA ILE A 338 9.61 8.38 3.68
C ILE A 338 9.35 6.98 4.24
N THR A 339 8.17 6.75 4.83
CA THR A 339 7.82 5.45 5.43
C THR A 339 7.14 4.49 4.46
N LEU A 340 6.62 4.99 3.34
CA LEU A 340 5.94 4.25 2.29
C LEU A 340 6.70 2.97 1.84
N PRO A 341 8.01 3.01 1.51
CA PRO A 341 8.75 1.80 1.13
C PRO A 341 8.98 0.80 2.26
N TYR A 342 8.81 1.22 3.52
CA TYR A 342 9.04 0.41 4.73
C TYR A 342 7.75 0.05 5.49
N GLY A 343 6.60 0.19 4.84
CA GLY A 343 5.30 -0.06 5.44
C GLY A 343 4.40 -0.96 4.58
N LYS A 344 3.08 -0.85 4.79
CA LYS A 344 2.10 -1.66 4.06
C LYS A 344 2.12 -1.41 2.55
N PHE A 345 2.52 -0.23 2.09
CA PHE A 345 2.51 0.09 0.67
C PHE A 345 3.41 -0.83 -0.16
N ALA A 346 4.42 -1.45 0.44
CA ALA A 346 5.27 -2.46 -0.20
C ALA A 346 4.47 -3.62 -0.84
N HIS A 347 3.24 -3.89 -0.36
CA HIS A 347 2.35 -4.87 -0.96
C HIS A 347 2.07 -4.60 -2.44
N VAL A 348 2.02 -3.34 -2.87
CA VAL A 348 1.74 -2.99 -4.27
C VAL A 348 2.77 -3.63 -5.19
N VAL A 349 4.04 -3.65 -4.79
CA VAL A 349 5.15 -4.21 -5.56
C VAL A 349 5.14 -5.73 -5.53
N TYR A 350 5.17 -6.32 -4.34
CA TYR A 350 5.33 -7.77 -4.20
C TYR A 350 4.08 -8.54 -4.65
N ARG A 351 2.88 -7.98 -4.40
CA ARG A 351 1.63 -8.57 -4.90
C ARG A 351 1.54 -8.47 -6.42
N TYR A 352 1.90 -7.33 -7.01
CA TYR A 352 1.92 -7.21 -8.47
C TYR A 352 2.90 -8.21 -9.09
N ALA A 353 4.11 -8.33 -8.56
CA ALA A 353 5.07 -9.34 -9.00
C ALA A 353 4.51 -10.78 -8.88
N ALA A 354 3.83 -11.11 -7.78
CA ALA A 354 3.16 -12.40 -7.62
C ALA A 354 2.02 -12.60 -8.63
N LEU A 355 1.22 -11.57 -8.94
CA LEU A 355 0.17 -11.63 -9.96
C LEU A 355 0.74 -11.87 -11.36
N VAL A 356 1.82 -11.20 -11.73
CA VAL A 356 2.51 -11.44 -13.02
C VAL A 356 2.97 -12.88 -13.10
N ARG A 357 3.59 -13.41 -12.04
CA ARG A 357 3.98 -14.82 -11.98
C ARG A 357 2.78 -15.75 -12.13
N TYR A 358 1.69 -15.49 -11.42
CA TYR A 358 0.50 -16.32 -11.50
C TYR A 358 -0.10 -16.33 -12.91
N ALA A 359 -0.14 -15.17 -13.57
CA ALA A 359 -0.58 -15.07 -14.95
C ALA A 359 0.32 -15.86 -15.93
N ILE A 360 1.63 -15.93 -15.68
CA ILE A 360 2.55 -16.77 -16.46
C ILE A 360 2.27 -18.26 -16.20
N GLU A 361 2.09 -18.67 -14.94
CA GLU A 361 1.76 -20.05 -14.57
C GLU A 361 0.46 -20.51 -15.25
N GLN A 362 -0.61 -19.71 -15.16
CA GLN A 362 -1.89 -19.99 -15.82
C GLN A 362 -1.77 -20.14 -17.33
N ARG A 363 -1.02 -19.23 -17.97
CA ARG A 363 -0.86 -19.29 -19.43
C ARG A 363 -0.06 -20.50 -19.89
N ARG A 364 0.94 -20.93 -19.14
CA ARG A 364 1.69 -22.17 -19.45
C ARG A 364 0.78 -23.39 -19.41
N MET A 365 -0.17 -23.42 -18.49
CA MET A 365 -1.19 -24.46 -18.43
C MET A 365 -2.14 -24.38 -19.62
N GLU A 366 -2.64 -23.19 -19.95
CA GLU A 366 -3.51 -22.95 -21.11
C GLU A 366 -2.82 -23.36 -22.43
N SER A 367 -1.50 -23.13 -22.56
CA SER A 367 -0.74 -23.52 -23.75
C SER A 367 -0.34 -24.99 -23.79
N GLY A 368 -0.15 -25.64 -22.63
CA GLY A 368 0.17 -27.07 -22.54
C GLY A 368 -1.07 -27.98 -22.62
N ALA A 369 -2.26 -27.41 -22.45
CA ALA A 369 -3.55 -28.08 -22.64
C ALA A 369 -4.10 -27.97 -24.08
N ARG A 370 -3.41 -27.21 -24.95
CA ARG A 370 -3.65 -27.14 -26.40
C ARG A 370 -2.57 -27.95 -27.10
#